data_AF-A0A2N5JAN1-F1
#
_entry.id   AF-A0A2N5JAN1-F1
#
_cell.length_a   1.000
_cell.length_b   1.000
_cell.length_c   1.000
_cell.angle_alpha   90.00
_cell.angle_beta   90.00
_cell.angle_gamma   90.00
#
_symmetry.space_group_name_H-M   'P 1'
#
loop_
_entity.id
_entity.type
_entity.pdbx_description
1 polymer ?
#
loop_
_entity_poly.entity_id
_entity_poly.type
_entity_poly.pdbx_seq_one_letter_code
_entity_poly.pdbx_strand_id
1 'polypeptide(L)'
;MPFVISAGFLMHTYQGADDTGGPECYPSPERLYKALVSVAYGSFGFHSEYGQGESGVTDAQLESVFHWLESNPPDWVRLPLHMRDNRRSSVIVYRNRGSYSKAKAKGVSAMSSVAYGDTESDLLLWQWDRTPEPEIVDLLSRMCWEIPYLGEACVPVRITATTVDAEGFPIDEEHCLKIGDDDLSFDGMSSTMEFSVPWEGHLQELQRGYSSVYSRKPPRIRGNGGEEEKKVLPNTLVSCVRHIGYRRLRGNDGQKLLQPWTQGFFIPARVVIDQENSIDHASSRYREWEPEESTLVSWAVAMHRTLVREWGYGASPMLTGKYERADAMERPANNVAIQILTSDMPISSNLDLDLPGFLLMIPRDMPVEEMNIMADICDRLQGRKLFYSKRSQTLELGAANTTIDLNRLWRPVEEGCARLWVPYPLCMRETRRIPDPAGIRKWGARESIALTIAHVWRDYFNQSNDDAVNGNLDRETQYWRQVDWIFGEHSPVRIHDANMVTRTHMNDYVHKTQRGNLLVGLSALLSFDARYGLDRSVLVIGQSRHLGGGLLIPMDVPKQLFDDTGKPKWIR
;
A
#
# COMPACT_ATOMS: atom_id res chain seq x y z
N MET A 1 -30.26 -5.69 -11.70
CA MET A 1 -29.06 -6.41 -12.19
C MET A 1 -28.02 -5.37 -12.50
N PRO A 2 -26.96 -5.23 -11.71
CA PRO A 2 -25.99 -4.17 -11.91
C PRO A 2 -25.38 -4.17 -13.32
N PHE A 3 -24.94 -3.01 -13.80
CA PHE A 3 -24.40 -2.81 -15.14
C PHE A 3 -22.92 -2.47 -15.07
N VAL A 4 -22.11 -3.07 -15.94
CA VAL A 4 -20.65 -2.94 -15.92
C VAL A 4 -20.14 -2.68 -17.32
N ILE A 5 -19.24 -1.70 -17.45
CA ILE A 5 -18.40 -1.50 -18.64
C ILE A 5 -16.97 -1.84 -18.26
N SER A 6 -16.36 -2.77 -18.98
CA SER A 6 -14.96 -3.17 -18.79
C SER A 6 -14.10 -2.71 -19.96
N ALA A 7 -12.87 -2.26 -19.67
CA ALA A 7 -11.87 -1.90 -20.66
C ALA A 7 -10.59 -2.73 -20.46
N GLY A 8 -10.25 -3.52 -21.47
CA GLY A 8 -9.00 -4.27 -21.56
C GLY A 8 -8.06 -3.62 -22.57
N PHE A 9 -6.89 -3.19 -22.12
CA PHE A 9 -5.88 -2.55 -22.97
C PHE A 9 -5.03 -3.62 -23.67
N LEU A 10 -5.09 -3.69 -25.00
CA LEU A 10 -4.47 -4.78 -25.77
C LEU A 10 -2.94 -4.77 -25.73
N MET A 11 -2.35 -3.62 -25.40
CA MET A 11 -0.90 -3.44 -25.25
C MET A 11 -0.47 -3.29 -23.80
N HIS A 12 -1.38 -3.53 -22.84
CA HIS A 12 -1.16 -3.35 -21.41
C HIS A 12 -0.52 -2.02 -21.06
N THR A 13 -0.83 -0.98 -21.83
CA THR A 13 -0.29 0.36 -21.67
C THR A 13 -1.37 1.39 -21.93
N TYR A 14 -1.36 2.47 -21.16
CA TYR A 14 -2.25 3.60 -21.30
C TYR A 14 -1.47 4.91 -21.43
N GLN A 15 -1.96 5.76 -22.31
CA GLN A 15 -1.44 7.11 -22.52
C GLN A 15 -2.62 8.05 -22.75
N GLY A 16 -2.78 9.02 -21.84
CA GLY A 16 -3.82 10.02 -21.89
C GLY A 16 -3.36 11.32 -21.25
N ALA A 17 -4.14 12.38 -21.48
CA ALA A 17 -3.89 13.68 -20.88
C ALA A 17 -5.17 14.22 -20.25
N ASP A 18 -5.09 14.66 -18.99
CA ASP A 18 -6.23 15.21 -18.26
C ASP A 18 -6.70 16.56 -18.86
N ASP A 19 -7.72 17.15 -18.24
CA ASP A 19 -8.27 18.45 -18.60
C ASP A 19 -7.23 19.58 -18.49
N THR A 20 -6.28 19.48 -17.55
CA THR A 20 -5.14 20.40 -17.41
C THR A 20 -4.04 20.19 -18.46
N GLY A 21 -4.08 19.09 -19.21
CA GLY A 21 -3.07 18.66 -20.16
C GLY A 21 -1.87 17.92 -19.53
N GLY A 22 -1.96 17.57 -18.25
CA GLY A 22 -1.03 16.69 -17.55
C GLY A 22 -1.23 15.22 -17.93
N PRO A 23 -0.24 14.35 -17.69
CA PRO A 23 -0.37 12.92 -17.98
C PRO A 23 -1.42 12.27 -17.06
N GLU A 24 -2.41 11.61 -17.66
CA GLU A 24 -3.46 10.90 -16.94
C GLU A 24 -3.07 9.42 -16.75
N CYS A 25 -3.22 8.88 -15.54
CA CYS A 25 -2.83 7.50 -15.24
C CYS A 25 -3.88 6.45 -15.62
N TYR A 26 -5.16 6.83 -15.64
CA TYR A 26 -6.29 5.97 -15.96
C TYR A 26 -7.32 6.78 -16.75
N PRO A 27 -8.00 6.21 -17.74
CA PRO A 27 -9.03 6.97 -18.45
C PRO A 27 -10.20 7.29 -17.52
N SER A 28 -10.52 8.58 -17.43
CA SER A 28 -11.72 9.07 -16.75
C SER A 28 -13.03 8.59 -17.42
N PRO A 29 -14.14 8.49 -16.66
CA PRO A 29 -15.47 8.26 -17.23
C PRO A 29 -15.85 9.26 -18.33
N GLU A 30 -15.39 10.51 -18.24
CA GLU A 30 -15.58 11.51 -19.30
C GLU A 30 -14.86 11.15 -20.61
N ARG A 31 -13.68 10.55 -20.51
CA ARG A 31 -12.96 10.05 -21.68
C ARG A 31 -13.70 8.90 -22.37
N LEU A 32 -14.25 7.97 -21.59
CA LEU A 32 -15.13 6.91 -22.12
C LEU A 32 -16.34 7.53 -22.83
N TYR A 33 -16.98 8.51 -22.21
CA TYR A 33 -18.14 9.21 -22.79
C TYR A 33 -17.78 9.86 -24.14
N LYS A 34 -16.66 10.59 -24.23
CA LYS A 34 -16.20 11.20 -25.49
C LYS A 34 -15.91 10.15 -26.57
N ALA A 35 -15.35 8.99 -26.20
CA ALA A 35 -15.13 7.90 -27.14
C ALA A 35 -16.47 7.36 -27.70
N LEU A 36 -17.48 7.20 -26.83
CA LEU A 36 -18.83 6.82 -27.24
C LEU A 36 -19.49 7.85 -28.15
N VAL A 37 -19.32 9.15 -27.89
CA VAL A 37 -19.81 10.22 -28.79
C VAL A 37 -19.13 10.14 -30.15
N SER A 38 -17.82 9.91 -30.20
CA SER A 38 -17.09 9.71 -31.46
C SER A 38 -17.61 8.51 -32.25
N VAL A 39 -17.90 7.40 -31.59
CA VAL A 39 -18.49 6.20 -32.20
C VAL A 39 -19.90 6.48 -32.71
N ALA A 40 -20.72 7.21 -31.96
CA ALA A 40 -22.08 7.57 -32.38
C ALA A 40 -22.06 8.36 -33.71
N TYR A 41 -21.21 9.37 -33.82
CA TYR A 41 -21.05 10.14 -35.06
C TYR A 41 -20.36 9.36 -36.20
N GLY A 42 -19.47 8.43 -35.87
CA GLY A 42 -18.70 7.63 -36.83
C GLY A 42 -19.46 6.40 -37.34
N SER A 43 -19.57 5.37 -36.51
CA SER A 43 -20.13 4.06 -36.87
C SER A 43 -21.66 4.02 -36.88
N PHE A 44 -22.33 4.90 -36.13
CA PHE A 44 -23.80 4.93 -36.01
C PHE A 44 -24.48 6.08 -36.76
N GLY A 45 -23.70 6.98 -37.38
CA GLY A 45 -24.24 8.05 -38.20
C GLY A 45 -25.14 9.04 -37.47
N PHE A 46 -24.86 9.34 -36.20
CA PHE A 46 -25.63 10.28 -35.41
C PHE A 46 -25.77 11.64 -36.13
N HIS A 47 -27.00 12.14 -36.28
CA HIS A 47 -27.34 13.35 -37.04
C HIS A 47 -26.92 13.31 -38.54
N SER A 48 -26.72 12.13 -39.12
CA SER A 48 -26.40 11.93 -40.55
C SER A 48 -27.48 11.11 -41.25
N GLU A 49 -28.11 11.72 -42.27
CA GLU A 49 -29.13 11.06 -43.11
C GLU A 49 -28.60 9.81 -43.83
N TYR A 50 -27.28 9.72 -44.06
CA TYR A 50 -26.65 8.60 -44.77
C TYR A 50 -26.30 7.40 -43.86
N GLY A 51 -26.06 7.62 -42.57
CA GLY A 51 -25.60 6.57 -41.66
C GLY A 51 -26.74 5.84 -40.93
N GLN A 52 -27.87 6.51 -40.67
CA GLN A 52 -29.01 5.91 -39.97
C GLN A 52 -29.63 4.70 -40.69
N GLY A 53 -29.54 4.66 -42.03
CA GLY A 53 -30.08 3.56 -42.83
C GLY A 53 -29.30 2.24 -42.71
N GLU A 54 -28.01 2.27 -42.37
CA GLU A 54 -27.16 1.07 -42.25
C GLU A 54 -27.09 0.56 -40.80
N SER A 55 -27.11 1.45 -39.80
CA SER A 55 -26.96 1.07 -38.38
C SER A 55 -28.27 0.62 -37.73
N GLY A 56 -29.43 1.02 -38.28
CA GLY A 56 -30.76 0.69 -37.76
C GLY A 56 -31.09 1.31 -36.40
N VAL A 57 -30.38 2.37 -36.00
CA VAL A 57 -30.51 3.07 -34.71
C VAL A 57 -30.94 4.51 -34.99
N THR A 58 -31.91 5.01 -34.22
CA THR A 58 -32.40 6.39 -34.33
C THR A 58 -31.59 7.36 -33.47
N ASP A 59 -31.54 8.64 -33.86
CA ASP A 59 -30.88 9.68 -33.05
C ASP A 59 -31.47 9.75 -31.63
N ALA A 60 -32.79 9.58 -31.47
CA ALA A 60 -33.45 9.60 -30.16
C ALA A 60 -32.96 8.48 -29.22
N GLN A 61 -32.63 7.31 -29.77
CA GLN A 61 -32.06 6.19 -28.98
C GLN A 61 -30.63 6.52 -28.53
N LEU A 62 -29.82 7.12 -29.39
CA LEU A 62 -28.46 7.56 -29.04
C LEU A 62 -28.48 8.69 -28.00
N GLU A 63 -29.39 9.66 -28.14
CA GLU A 63 -29.59 10.71 -27.14
C GLU A 63 -29.99 10.14 -25.78
N SER A 64 -30.85 9.11 -25.76
CA SER A 64 -31.28 8.45 -24.51
C SER A 64 -30.11 7.76 -23.79
N VAL A 65 -29.18 7.16 -24.54
CA VAL A 65 -27.95 6.57 -23.99
C VAL A 65 -27.07 7.65 -23.33
N PHE A 66 -26.82 8.75 -24.02
CA PHE A 66 -25.99 9.83 -23.50
C PHE A 66 -26.64 10.51 -22.29
N HIS A 67 -27.94 10.74 -22.32
CA HIS A 67 -28.68 11.30 -21.19
C HIS A 67 -28.61 10.39 -19.96
N TRP A 68 -28.67 9.06 -20.15
CA TRP A 68 -28.50 8.11 -19.07
C TRP A 68 -27.09 8.19 -18.45
N LEU A 69 -26.03 8.23 -19.27
CA LEU A 69 -24.64 8.36 -18.78
C LEU A 69 -24.38 9.70 -18.06
N GLU A 70 -24.97 10.79 -18.53
CA GLU A 70 -24.85 12.12 -17.90
C GLU A 70 -25.56 12.20 -16.54
N SER A 71 -26.63 11.42 -16.36
CA SER A 71 -27.46 11.44 -15.15
C SER A 71 -27.03 10.39 -14.11
N ASN A 72 -26.21 9.41 -14.51
CA ASN A 72 -25.80 8.30 -13.66
C ASN A 72 -24.27 8.15 -13.72
N PRO A 73 -23.52 8.83 -12.83
CA PRO A 73 -22.09 8.56 -12.69
C PRO A 73 -21.87 7.10 -12.24
N PRO A 74 -20.71 6.48 -12.56
CA PRO A 74 -20.36 5.17 -12.02
C PRO A 74 -20.42 5.16 -10.49
N ASP A 75 -21.04 4.15 -9.90
CA ASP A 75 -21.07 3.96 -8.46
C ASP A 75 -19.74 3.39 -7.96
N TRP A 76 -19.09 2.57 -8.79
CA TRP A 76 -17.81 1.94 -8.50
C TRP A 76 -16.86 1.96 -9.69
N VAL A 77 -15.57 2.09 -9.40
CA VAL A 77 -14.48 2.01 -10.38
C VAL A 77 -13.40 1.04 -9.87
N ARG A 78 -13.13 -0.02 -10.64
CA ARG A 78 -12.01 -0.92 -10.38
C ARG A 78 -10.84 -0.50 -11.24
N LEU A 79 -9.71 -0.18 -10.62
CA LEU A 79 -8.51 0.21 -11.35
C LEU A 79 -7.64 -1.01 -11.68
N PRO A 80 -7.05 -1.06 -12.88
CA PRO A 80 -6.05 -2.07 -13.21
C PRO A 80 -4.81 -1.90 -12.30
N LEU A 81 -4.18 -3.00 -11.90
CA LEU A 81 -2.85 -2.92 -11.28
C LEU A 81 -1.88 -2.37 -12.32
N HIS A 82 -1.18 -1.27 -11.99
CA HIS A 82 -0.11 -0.76 -12.83
C HIS A 82 1.24 -1.33 -12.37
N MET A 83 2.05 -1.82 -13.29
CA MET A 83 3.41 -2.23 -12.98
C MET A 83 4.22 -0.98 -12.64
N ARG A 84 4.70 -0.89 -11.40
CA ARG A 84 5.72 0.10 -11.05
C ARG A 84 7.05 -0.37 -11.58
N ASP A 85 7.45 0.20 -12.70
CA ASP A 85 8.85 0.11 -13.12
C ASP A 85 9.68 1.03 -12.22
N ASN A 86 10.56 0.41 -11.43
CA ASN A 86 11.56 1.05 -10.58
C ASN A 86 12.46 1.94 -11.43
N ARG A 87 12.13 3.23 -11.57
CA ARG A 87 13.02 4.37 -11.85
C ARG A 87 12.16 5.61 -12.08
N ARG A 88 12.79 6.78 -12.11
CA ARG A 88 12.22 8.01 -12.69
C ARG A 88 11.97 7.85 -14.19
N SER A 89 11.07 6.97 -14.54
CA SER A 89 10.60 6.74 -15.87
C SER A 89 9.23 6.09 -15.70
N SER A 90 8.17 6.90 -15.83
CA SER A 90 7.14 6.52 -16.79
C SER A 90 7.76 5.72 -17.93
N VAL A 91 7.18 4.61 -18.39
CA VAL A 91 7.68 3.93 -19.59
C VAL A 91 7.80 4.99 -20.68
N ILE A 92 9.04 5.43 -20.94
CA ILE A 92 9.35 6.47 -21.92
C ILE A 92 9.24 5.75 -23.24
N VAL A 93 8.06 5.78 -23.84
CA VAL A 93 7.93 5.41 -25.24
C VAL A 93 8.66 6.50 -26.03
N TYR A 94 9.76 6.12 -26.68
CA TYR A 94 10.63 6.96 -27.50
C TYR A 94 9.97 7.45 -28.81
N ARG A 95 8.65 7.65 -28.84
CA ARG A 95 8.01 8.21 -30.03
C ARG A 95 7.84 9.71 -29.84
N ASN A 96 8.76 10.47 -30.44
CA ASN A 96 8.54 11.90 -30.68
C ASN A 96 7.18 12.05 -31.36
N ARG A 97 6.33 12.95 -30.83
CA ARG A 97 5.13 13.37 -31.55
C ARG A 97 5.59 13.96 -32.88
N GLY A 98 5.31 13.27 -33.97
CA GLY A 98 5.64 13.73 -35.31
C GLY A 98 4.65 14.80 -35.74
N SER A 99 4.78 16.04 -35.25
CA SER A 99 4.16 17.16 -35.94
C SER A 99 5.09 17.57 -37.07
N TYR A 100 4.79 17.18 -38.32
CA TYR A 100 5.59 17.56 -39.49
C TYR A 100 5.31 19.01 -39.90
N SER A 101 5.57 19.97 -39.01
CA SER A 101 5.56 21.39 -39.35
C SER A 101 6.86 21.75 -40.07
N LYS A 102 6.76 22.30 -41.28
CA LYS A 102 7.91 22.82 -42.05
C LYS A 102 8.64 23.99 -41.37
N ALA A 103 8.09 24.55 -40.29
CA ALA A 103 8.73 25.56 -39.47
C ALA A 103 9.29 24.94 -38.18
N LYS A 104 10.62 25.11 -37.98
CA LYS A 104 11.43 24.74 -36.79
C LYS A 104 10.71 23.86 -35.77
N ALA A 105 11.01 22.55 -35.80
CA ALA A 105 10.58 21.57 -34.81
C ALA A 105 10.95 22.04 -33.39
N LYS A 106 9.96 22.55 -32.64
CA LYS A 106 10.00 22.49 -31.19
C LYS A 106 9.76 21.03 -30.84
N GLY A 107 10.78 20.35 -30.30
CA GLY A 107 10.62 18.99 -29.79
C GLY A 107 9.52 18.98 -28.75
N VAL A 108 8.36 18.42 -29.09
CA VAL A 108 7.31 18.14 -28.12
C VAL A 108 7.77 16.90 -27.35
N SER A 109 7.94 17.05 -26.04
CA SER A 109 8.33 15.94 -25.17
C SER A 109 7.37 14.77 -25.31
N ALA A 110 7.89 13.54 -25.38
CA ALA A 110 7.08 12.33 -25.38
C ALA A 110 6.28 12.26 -24.07
N MET A 111 4.97 12.01 -24.17
CA MET A 111 4.14 11.79 -22.98
C MET A 111 4.43 10.41 -22.39
N SER A 112 4.45 10.36 -21.07
CA SER A 112 4.62 9.15 -20.28
C SER A 112 3.49 8.16 -20.52
N SER A 113 3.81 6.88 -20.75
CA SER A 113 2.81 5.80 -20.72
C SER A 113 2.84 5.05 -19.39
N VAL A 114 1.68 4.57 -18.96
CA VAL A 114 1.48 3.74 -17.76
C VAL A 114 1.28 2.30 -18.20
N ALA A 115 2.05 1.36 -17.65
CA ALA A 115 1.90 -0.07 -17.92
C ALA A 115 0.91 -0.70 -16.93
N TYR A 116 -0.05 -1.47 -17.43
CA TYR A 116 -1.01 -2.27 -16.66
C TYR A 116 -0.60 -3.75 -16.62
N GLY A 117 -1.18 -4.50 -15.69
CA GLY A 117 -1.02 -5.95 -15.62
C GLY A 117 -1.62 -6.68 -16.83
N ASP A 118 -1.18 -7.93 -17.01
CA ASP A 118 -1.59 -8.83 -18.11
C ASP A 118 -2.59 -9.91 -17.66
N THR A 119 -3.26 -9.71 -16.52
CA THR A 119 -4.25 -10.67 -16.03
C THR A 119 -5.67 -10.20 -16.34
N GLU A 120 -6.61 -11.13 -16.57
CA GLU A 120 -8.04 -10.78 -16.69
C GLU A 120 -8.60 -10.15 -15.40
N SER A 121 -7.93 -10.38 -14.27
CA SER A 121 -8.15 -9.67 -13.02
C SER A 121 -7.69 -8.21 -13.02
N ASP A 122 -7.00 -7.71 -14.05
CA ASP A 122 -6.50 -6.34 -14.17
C ASP A 122 -7.31 -5.50 -15.18
N LEU A 123 -8.58 -5.82 -15.43
CA LEU A 123 -9.43 -4.98 -16.26
C LEU A 123 -9.86 -3.71 -15.52
N LEU A 124 -9.88 -2.58 -16.23
CA LEU A 124 -10.52 -1.36 -15.75
C LEU A 124 -12.04 -1.56 -15.81
N LEU A 125 -12.75 -1.38 -14.71
CA LEU A 125 -14.20 -1.52 -14.65
C LEU A 125 -14.85 -0.22 -14.21
N TRP A 126 -15.90 0.22 -14.91
CA TRP A 126 -16.89 1.18 -14.43
C TRP A 126 -18.19 0.41 -14.15
N GLN A 127 -18.72 0.55 -12.94
CA GLN A 127 -19.85 -0.25 -12.47
C GLN A 127 -20.95 0.65 -11.93
N TRP A 128 -22.20 0.30 -12.23
CA TRP A 128 -23.41 1.00 -11.81
C TRP A 128 -24.33 0.03 -11.07
N ASP A 129 -24.76 0.40 -9.87
CA ASP A 129 -25.78 -0.29 -9.08
C ASP A 129 -27.11 -0.25 -9.84
N ARG A 130 -27.39 0.90 -10.48
CA ARG A 130 -28.60 1.14 -11.27
C ARG A 130 -28.48 0.54 -12.68
N THR A 131 -29.37 -0.38 -13.01
CA THR A 131 -29.48 -0.95 -14.37
C THR A 131 -30.09 0.07 -15.35
N PRO A 132 -29.50 0.31 -16.53
CA PRO A 132 -30.17 1.00 -17.63
C PRO A 132 -31.34 0.19 -18.19
N GLU A 133 -32.18 0.83 -18.99
CA GLU A 133 -33.22 0.11 -19.74
C GLU A 133 -32.60 -0.91 -20.73
N PRO A 134 -33.25 -2.05 -21.01
CA PRO A 134 -32.67 -3.10 -21.87
C PRO A 134 -32.23 -2.60 -23.25
N GLU A 135 -32.95 -1.64 -23.83
CA GLU A 135 -32.61 -1.01 -25.11
C GLU A 135 -31.31 -0.19 -25.02
N ILE A 136 -31.12 0.51 -23.89
CA ILE A 136 -29.90 1.29 -23.61
C ILE A 136 -28.71 0.36 -23.39
N VAL A 137 -28.90 -0.77 -22.69
CA VAL A 137 -27.86 -1.79 -22.47
C VAL A 137 -27.38 -2.39 -23.80
N ASP A 138 -28.31 -2.81 -24.68
CA ASP A 138 -27.97 -3.37 -25.99
C ASP A 138 -27.19 -2.37 -26.84
N LEU A 139 -27.69 -1.13 -26.91
CA LEU A 139 -27.05 -0.07 -27.69
C LEU A 139 -25.68 0.31 -27.12
N LEU A 140 -25.53 0.43 -25.79
CA LEU A 140 -24.24 0.66 -25.15
C LEU A 140 -23.24 -0.46 -25.44
N SER A 141 -23.69 -1.73 -25.41
CA SER A 141 -22.84 -2.87 -25.76
C SER A 141 -22.34 -2.80 -27.20
N ARG A 142 -23.24 -2.48 -28.15
CA ARG A 142 -22.88 -2.29 -29.56
C ARG A 142 -21.92 -1.11 -29.76
N MET A 143 -22.15 0.00 -29.05
CA MET A 143 -21.27 1.17 -29.13
C MET A 143 -19.89 0.90 -28.51
N CYS A 144 -19.83 0.19 -27.38
CA CYS A 144 -18.56 -0.18 -26.73
C CYS A 144 -17.68 -1.04 -27.63
N TRP A 145 -18.29 -1.97 -28.39
CA TRP A 145 -17.59 -2.84 -29.33
C TRP A 145 -16.90 -2.07 -30.47
N GLU A 146 -17.46 -0.92 -30.84
CA GLU A 146 -16.97 -0.07 -31.93
C GLU A 146 -15.87 0.91 -31.49
N ILE A 147 -15.44 0.93 -30.22
CA ILE A 147 -14.37 1.81 -29.74
C ILE A 147 -13.00 1.19 -30.03
N PRO A 148 -12.20 1.74 -30.96
CA PRO A 148 -10.88 1.16 -31.29
C PRO A 148 -9.77 1.60 -30.33
N TYR A 149 -9.88 2.82 -29.76
CA TYR A 149 -8.85 3.44 -28.94
C TYR A 149 -9.48 4.21 -27.78
N LEU A 150 -8.84 4.17 -26.61
CA LEU A 150 -9.23 4.96 -25.44
C LEU A 150 -7.99 5.64 -24.85
N GLY A 151 -7.91 6.96 -24.99
CA GLY A 151 -6.69 7.72 -24.72
C GLY A 151 -6.15 8.36 -25.99
N GLU A 152 -4.84 8.30 -26.18
CA GLU A 152 -4.20 8.62 -27.45
C GLU A 152 -4.41 7.50 -28.50
N ALA A 153 -4.25 7.83 -29.78
CA ALA A 153 -4.48 6.90 -30.90
C ALA A 153 -3.55 5.66 -30.90
N CYS A 154 -2.52 5.64 -30.06
CA CYS A 154 -1.61 4.52 -29.85
C CYS A 154 -2.09 3.54 -28.76
N VAL A 155 -3.28 3.74 -28.18
CA VAL A 155 -3.79 2.96 -27.05
C VAL A 155 -4.99 2.10 -27.50
N PRO A 156 -4.75 0.94 -28.16
CA PRO A 156 -5.82 0.07 -28.60
C PRO A 156 -6.48 -0.61 -27.39
N VAL A 157 -7.81 -0.62 -27.39
CA VAL A 157 -8.62 -1.09 -26.26
C VAL A 157 -9.71 -2.05 -26.75
N ARG A 158 -10.10 -2.99 -25.90
CA ARG A 158 -11.32 -3.79 -26.05
C ARG A 158 -12.27 -3.38 -24.94
N ILE A 159 -13.41 -2.78 -25.29
CA ILE A 159 -14.43 -2.36 -24.33
C ILE A 159 -15.64 -3.26 -24.46
N THR A 160 -16.15 -3.76 -23.34
CA THR A 160 -17.38 -4.58 -23.32
C THR A 160 -18.33 -4.08 -22.25
N ALA A 161 -19.62 -4.12 -22.53
CA ALA A 161 -20.67 -3.74 -21.60
C ALA A 161 -21.55 -4.95 -21.29
N THR A 162 -21.76 -5.25 -20.01
CA THR A 162 -22.51 -6.44 -19.58
C THR A 162 -23.39 -6.12 -18.37
N THR A 163 -24.47 -6.89 -18.22
CA THR A 163 -25.25 -6.93 -16.98
C THR A 163 -24.76 -8.09 -16.13
N VAL A 164 -24.69 -7.88 -14.83
CA VAL A 164 -24.10 -8.82 -13.87
C VAL A 164 -25.17 -9.19 -12.83
N ASP A 165 -25.04 -10.40 -12.27
CA ASP A 165 -25.90 -10.85 -11.18
C ASP A 165 -25.64 -10.05 -9.90
N ALA A 166 -26.71 -9.75 -9.17
CA ALA A 166 -26.64 -8.95 -7.95
C ALA A 166 -25.85 -9.62 -6.82
N GLU A 167 -25.71 -10.95 -6.83
CA GLU A 167 -24.98 -11.71 -5.81
C GLU A 167 -23.45 -11.57 -5.93
N GLY A 168 -22.95 -11.13 -7.09
CA GLY A 168 -21.52 -10.95 -7.37
C GLY A 168 -21.09 -9.49 -7.58
N PHE A 169 -21.91 -8.54 -7.12
CA PHE A 169 -21.70 -7.12 -7.30
C PHE A 169 -21.43 -6.40 -5.96
N PRO A 170 -20.46 -5.45 -5.90
CA PRO A 170 -19.56 -5.05 -6.97
C PRO A 170 -18.54 -6.15 -7.31
N ILE A 171 -18.10 -6.20 -8.57
CA ILE A 171 -17.06 -7.14 -8.98
C ILE A 171 -15.76 -6.73 -8.29
N ASP A 172 -15.23 -7.61 -7.43
CA ASP A 172 -13.99 -7.41 -6.68
C ASP A 172 -14.02 -6.16 -5.78
N GLU A 173 -14.94 -6.16 -4.80
CA GLU A 173 -15.16 -5.08 -3.84
C GLU A 173 -13.86 -4.57 -3.19
N GLU A 174 -12.92 -5.47 -2.86
CA GLU A 174 -11.67 -5.16 -2.15
C GLU A 174 -10.73 -4.23 -2.95
N HIS A 175 -10.79 -4.31 -4.29
CA HIS A 175 -9.94 -3.53 -5.19
C HIS A 175 -10.72 -2.41 -5.90
N CYS A 176 -12.02 -2.28 -5.64
CA CYS A 176 -12.85 -1.21 -6.18
C CYS A 176 -12.80 0.07 -5.34
N LEU A 177 -12.91 1.19 -6.04
CA LEU A 177 -13.21 2.49 -5.46
C LEU A 177 -14.71 2.73 -5.56
N LYS A 178 -15.35 3.12 -4.48
CA LYS A 178 -16.75 3.56 -4.44
C LYS A 178 -16.82 5.07 -4.52
N ILE A 179 -17.86 5.60 -5.15
CA ILE A 179 -18.19 7.02 -5.07
C ILE A 179 -18.24 7.48 -3.60
N GLY A 180 -17.47 8.52 -3.26
CA GLY A 180 -17.33 9.02 -1.90
C GLY A 180 -18.54 9.84 -1.45
N ASP A 181 -18.96 9.69 -0.18
CA ASP A 181 -19.80 10.67 0.49
C ASP A 181 -18.91 11.86 0.91
N ASP A 182 -19.48 13.07 1.05
CA ASP A 182 -18.82 14.34 1.42
C ASP A 182 -18.14 14.33 2.82
N ASP A 183 -17.21 13.41 3.06
CA ASP A 183 -16.33 13.41 4.23
C ASP A 183 -15.15 14.34 3.96
N LEU A 184 -15.28 15.57 4.46
CA LEU A 184 -14.29 16.64 4.31
C LEU A 184 -13.10 16.52 5.29
N SER A 185 -12.91 15.36 5.93
CA SER A 185 -11.75 15.12 6.79
C SER A 185 -10.44 15.05 5.98
N PHE A 186 -9.33 15.46 6.60
CA PHE A 186 -8.01 15.48 5.96
C PHE A 186 -7.55 14.07 5.48
N ASP A 187 -7.87 13.02 6.25
CA ASP A 187 -7.58 11.63 5.88
C ASP A 187 -8.44 11.16 4.70
N GLY A 188 -9.73 11.55 4.68
CA GLY A 188 -10.65 11.32 3.57
C GLY A 188 -10.18 11.96 2.27
N MET A 189 -9.73 13.22 2.32
CA MET A 189 -9.22 13.94 1.13
C MET A 189 -7.94 13.32 0.56
N SER A 190 -7.03 12.81 1.41
CA SER A 190 -5.76 12.22 0.97
C SER A 190 -5.90 10.85 0.27
N SER A 191 -6.99 10.14 0.56
CA SER A 191 -7.26 8.79 0.05
C SER A 191 -8.32 8.75 -1.06
N THR A 192 -8.87 9.92 -1.42
CA THR A 192 -9.86 10.09 -2.47
C THR A 192 -9.16 10.32 -3.81
N MET A 193 -9.57 9.56 -4.83
CA MET A 193 -9.11 9.75 -6.20
C MET A 193 -10.20 10.42 -7.02
N GLU A 194 -9.91 11.59 -7.56
CA GLU A 194 -10.88 12.37 -8.34
C GLU A 194 -10.86 11.97 -9.81
N PHE A 195 -12.07 11.81 -10.37
CA PHE A 195 -12.26 11.56 -11.78
C PHE A 195 -13.17 12.61 -12.41
N SER A 196 -12.86 13.00 -13.64
CA SER A 196 -13.77 13.78 -14.49
C SER A 196 -14.91 12.89 -14.98
N VAL A 197 -16.15 13.28 -14.70
CA VAL A 197 -17.36 12.53 -15.03
C VAL A 197 -18.29 13.42 -15.85
N PRO A 198 -18.91 12.92 -16.94
CA PRO A 198 -19.87 13.69 -17.71
C PRO A 198 -21.07 14.04 -16.84
N TRP A 199 -21.62 15.24 -17.04
CA TRP A 199 -22.81 15.73 -16.34
C TRP A 199 -23.88 16.15 -17.34
N GLU A 200 -25.09 16.39 -16.84
CA GLU A 200 -26.22 16.85 -17.65
C GLU A 200 -25.84 18.00 -18.59
N GLY A 201 -26.07 17.81 -19.88
CA GLY A 201 -25.83 18.81 -20.91
C GLY A 201 -24.50 18.64 -21.68
N HIS A 202 -23.69 17.64 -21.33
CA HIS A 202 -22.36 17.47 -21.90
C HIS A 202 -22.39 17.18 -23.41
N LEU A 203 -23.37 16.40 -23.90
CA LEU A 203 -23.55 16.19 -25.34
C LEU A 203 -23.72 17.51 -26.10
N GLN A 204 -24.61 18.39 -25.63
CA GLN A 204 -24.84 19.67 -26.30
C GLN A 204 -23.64 20.61 -26.15
N GLU A 205 -22.91 20.56 -25.04
CA GLU A 205 -21.66 21.29 -24.87
C GLU A 205 -20.62 20.88 -25.92
N LEU A 206 -20.42 19.58 -26.12
CA LEU A 206 -19.51 19.05 -27.14
C LEU A 206 -19.95 19.43 -28.57
N GLN A 207 -21.24 19.34 -28.88
CA GLN A 207 -21.79 19.73 -30.18
C GLN A 207 -21.60 21.24 -30.47
N ARG A 208 -21.86 22.10 -29.47
CA ARG A 208 -21.64 23.55 -29.58
C ARG A 208 -20.16 23.87 -29.74
N GLY A 209 -19.31 23.22 -28.94
CA GLY A 209 -17.85 23.33 -29.03
C GLY A 209 -17.34 22.99 -30.43
N TYR A 210 -17.75 21.83 -30.95
CA TYR A 210 -17.43 21.41 -32.30
C TYR A 210 -17.91 22.43 -33.34
N SER A 211 -19.15 22.88 -33.27
CA SER A 211 -19.73 23.85 -34.21
C SER A 211 -19.07 25.23 -34.17
N SER A 212 -18.59 25.66 -33.00
CA SER A 212 -17.89 26.93 -32.82
C SER A 212 -16.52 26.92 -33.51
N VAL A 213 -15.82 25.78 -33.47
CA VAL A 213 -14.51 25.59 -34.12
C VAL A 213 -14.66 25.26 -35.61
N TYR A 214 -15.71 24.53 -35.97
CA TYR A 214 -16.00 24.06 -37.33
C TYR A 214 -17.26 24.70 -37.93
N SER A 215 -17.35 26.03 -37.87
CA SER A 215 -18.49 26.80 -38.37
C SER A 215 -18.70 26.75 -39.89
N ARG A 216 -17.76 26.18 -40.65
CA ARG A 216 -17.88 25.93 -42.10
C ARG A 216 -17.59 24.45 -42.38
N LYS A 217 -18.46 23.79 -43.16
CA LYS A 217 -18.18 22.44 -43.69
C LYS A 217 -16.77 22.44 -44.30
N PRO A 218 -15.84 21.60 -43.83
CA PRO A 218 -14.53 21.52 -44.45
C PRO A 218 -14.71 21.15 -45.92
N PRO A 219 -14.00 21.79 -46.87
CA PRO A 219 -14.08 21.38 -48.27
C PRO A 219 -13.71 19.90 -48.35
N ARG A 220 -14.49 19.11 -49.11
CA ARG A 220 -14.19 17.69 -49.39
C ARG A 220 -12.72 17.59 -49.74
N ILE A 221 -11.93 16.91 -48.90
CA ILE A 221 -10.48 16.79 -49.04
C ILE A 221 -10.21 16.05 -50.36
N ARG A 222 -9.97 16.81 -51.43
CA ARG A 222 -9.34 16.34 -52.67
C ARG A 222 -7.84 16.50 -52.48
N GLY A 223 -7.15 15.40 -52.19
CA GLY A 223 -5.70 15.22 -52.38
C GLY A 223 -4.80 16.07 -51.49
N ASN A 224 -3.88 15.40 -50.81
CA ASN A 224 -2.81 15.93 -49.95
C ASN A 224 -3.29 16.46 -48.60
N GLY A 225 -3.78 15.56 -47.75
CA GLY A 225 -3.85 15.79 -46.31
C GLY A 225 -2.43 15.97 -45.78
N GLY A 226 -2.08 17.19 -45.37
CA GLY A 226 -0.88 17.42 -44.59
C GLY A 226 -1.03 16.70 -43.25
N GLU A 227 -0.04 15.87 -42.89
CA GLU A 227 0.08 15.10 -41.64
C GLU A 227 0.34 16.00 -40.41
N GLU A 228 -0.36 17.13 -40.30
CA GLU A 228 -0.34 17.94 -39.08
C GLU A 228 -1.52 17.54 -38.21
N GLU A 229 -1.26 16.84 -37.10
CA GLU A 229 -2.17 16.73 -35.96
C GLU A 229 -2.53 18.14 -35.50
N LYS A 230 -3.66 18.67 -35.99
CA LYS A 230 -4.24 19.87 -35.40
C LYS A 230 -4.75 19.44 -34.02
N LYS A 231 -4.28 20.08 -32.94
CA LYS A 231 -4.97 20.00 -31.64
C LYS A 231 -6.32 20.67 -31.82
N VAL A 232 -7.35 19.86 -32.08
CA VAL A 232 -8.59 20.33 -32.71
C VAL A 232 -9.56 20.99 -31.73
N LEU A 233 -9.47 20.76 -30.42
CA LEU A 233 -10.30 21.48 -29.44
C LEU A 233 -9.41 21.94 -28.28
N PRO A 234 -9.46 23.23 -27.87
CA PRO A 234 -8.96 23.60 -26.56
C PRO A 234 -9.80 22.89 -25.49
N ASN A 235 -9.14 22.39 -24.43
CA ASN A 235 -9.72 21.71 -23.25
C ASN A 235 -10.65 22.62 -22.39
N THR A 236 -11.34 23.59 -22.99
CA THR A 236 -12.11 24.62 -22.28
C THR A 236 -13.59 24.29 -22.10
N LEU A 237 -14.04 23.11 -22.56
CA LEU A 237 -15.43 22.64 -22.46
C LEU A 237 -15.58 21.76 -21.21
N VAL A 238 -15.62 22.41 -20.05
CA VAL A 238 -15.69 21.77 -18.73
C VAL A 238 -16.97 22.12 -17.97
N SER A 239 -17.91 22.85 -18.59
CA SER A 239 -19.09 23.36 -17.87
C SER A 239 -20.08 22.26 -17.49
N CYS A 240 -20.13 21.17 -18.28
CA CYS A 240 -20.92 19.97 -18.01
C CYS A 240 -20.02 18.77 -17.61
N VAL A 241 -18.90 19.03 -16.92
CA VAL A 241 -18.03 18.00 -16.34
C VAL A 241 -17.94 18.24 -14.83
N ARG A 242 -18.02 17.15 -14.04
CA ARG A 242 -17.84 17.18 -12.58
C ARG A 242 -16.63 16.36 -12.19
N HIS A 243 -15.89 16.83 -11.19
CA HIS A 243 -14.88 16.01 -10.51
C HIS A 243 -15.57 15.29 -9.36
N ILE A 244 -15.65 13.97 -9.48
CA ILE A 244 -16.25 13.10 -8.46
C ILE A 244 -15.12 12.34 -7.78
N GLY A 245 -15.10 12.38 -6.45
CA GLY A 245 -14.15 11.64 -5.63
C GLY A 245 -14.57 10.18 -5.46
N TYR A 246 -13.68 9.26 -5.78
CA TYR A 246 -13.84 7.83 -5.54
C TYR A 246 -12.85 7.37 -4.48
N ARG A 247 -13.33 6.65 -3.48
CA ARG A 247 -12.54 6.16 -2.35
C ARG A 247 -12.60 4.66 -2.29
N ARG A 248 -11.50 4.00 -1.91
CA ARG A 248 -11.55 2.57 -1.64
C ARG A 248 -12.48 2.35 -0.45
N LEU A 249 -13.48 1.47 -0.62
CA LEU A 249 -14.21 0.98 0.53
C LEU A 249 -13.22 0.19 1.37
N ARG A 250 -12.87 0.73 2.53
CA ARG A 250 -12.23 -0.06 3.56
C ARG A 250 -13.25 -1.14 3.91
N GLY A 251 -13.09 -2.33 3.33
CA GLY A 251 -13.98 -3.46 3.56
C GLY A 251 -14.17 -3.60 5.05
N ASN A 252 -15.41 -3.50 5.52
CA ASN A 252 -15.82 -3.66 6.91
C ASN A 252 -14.67 -3.43 7.91
N ASP A 253 -14.27 -2.18 8.11
CA ASP A 253 -13.31 -1.73 9.14
C ASP A 253 -13.88 -1.93 10.58
N GLY A 254 -14.76 -2.93 10.77
CA GLY A 254 -15.15 -3.52 12.05
C GLY A 254 -14.16 -4.59 12.54
N GLN A 255 -13.22 -5.05 11.70
CA GLN A 255 -11.98 -5.67 12.19
C GLN A 255 -10.84 -4.68 12.00
N LYS A 256 -10.60 -3.86 13.03
CA LYS A 256 -9.38 -3.06 13.15
C LYS A 256 -8.18 -3.97 12.86
N LEU A 257 -7.56 -3.82 11.68
CA LEU A 257 -6.35 -4.55 11.31
C LEU A 257 -5.28 -4.17 12.33
N LEU A 258 -4.94 -5.08 13.24
CA LEU A 258 -3.98 -4.83 14.31
C LEU A 258 -2.53 -5.01 13.81
N GLN A 259 -2.27 -5.18 12.52
CA GLN A 259 -0.91 -5.40 12.02
C GLN A 259 -0.14 -4.07 11.93
N PRO A 260 0.90 -3.85 12.76
CA PRO A 260 1.63 -2.58 12.76
C PRO A 260 2.64 -2.48 11.61
N TRP A 261 3.14 -3.62 11.16
CA TRP A 261 4.00 -3.78 9.97
C TRP A 261 3.35 -4.81 9.05
N THR A 262 3.20 -4.48 7.78
CA THR A 262 2.50 -5.33 6.80
C THR A 262 3.45 -5.89 5.74
N GLN A 263 4.48 -5.15 5.38
CA GLN A 263 5.46 -5.51 4.35
C GLN A 263 6.88 -5.38 4.88
N GLY A 264 7.80 -6.15 4.31
CA GLY A 264 9.21 -6.09 4.69
C GLY A 264 10.17 -6.46 3.58
N PHE A 265 11.46 -6.20 3.81
CA PHE A 265 12.55 -6.63 2.94
C PHE A 265 13.45 -7.57 3.74
N PHE A 266 13.87 -8.68 3.13
CA PHE A 266 14.85 -9.57 3.75
C PHE A 266 16.17 -9.50 2.99
N ILE A 267 17.27 -9.37 3.73
CA ILE A 267 18.61 -9.27 3.19
C ILE A 267 19.45 -10.38 3.82
N PRO A 268 19.78 -11.45 3.08
CA PRO A 268 20.62 -12.53 3.58
C PRO A 268 22.02 -12.01 3.86
N ALA A 269 22.71 -12.58 4.85
CA ALA A 269 24.05 -12.15 5.24
C ALA A 269 24.97 -13.33 5.55
N ARG A 270 26.21 -13.25 5.05
CA ARG A 270 27.23 -14.30 5.22
C ARG A 270 28.53 -13.72 5.75
N VAL A 271 29.29 -14.50 6.52
CA VAL A 271 30.57 -14.07 7.06
C VAL A 271 31.67 -14.23 6.03
N VAL A 272 32.43 -13.17 5.78
CA VAL A 272 33.62 -13.20 4.91
C VAL A 272 34.81 -13.76 5.69
N ILE A 273 35.48 -14.78 5.14
CA ILE A 273 36.71 -15.35 5.70
C ILE A 273 37.92 -14.67 5.03
N ASP A 274 38.75 -13.97 5.80
CA ASP A 274 40.01 -13.41 5.30
C ASP A 274 41.04 -14.54 5.13
N GLN A 275 41.59 -14.68 3.93
CA GLN A 275 42.46 -15.81 3.52
C GLN A 275 43.86 -15.80 4.16
N GLU A 276 44.19 -14.87 5.05
CA GLU A 276 45.56 -14.74 5.57
C GLU A 276 45.99 -15.88 6.52
N ASN A 277 45.08 -16.74 7.00
CA ASN A 277 45.39 -17.80 7.97
C ASN A 277 44.86 -19.20 7.63
N SER A 278 44.41 -19.48 6.39
CA SER A 278 43.94 -20.83 6.03
C SER A 278 44.89 -21.53 5.06
N ILE A 279 45.41 -22.69 5.48
CA ILE A 279 46.34 -23.56 4.73
C ILE A 279 45.60 -24.44 3.70
N ASP A 280 44.26 -24.49 3.74
CA ASP A 280 43.48 -25.36 2.86
C ASP A 280 42.89 -24.59 1.67
N HIS A 281 43.59 -24.69 0.54
CA HIS A 281 43.08 -24.31 -0.78
C HIS A 281 41.98 -25.30 -1.22
N ALA A 282 40.70 -25.07 -0.87
CA ALA A 282 39.51 -25.42 -1.68
C ALA A 282 38.13 -25.33 -0.97
N SER A 283 38.00 -24.83 0.27
CA SER A 283 36.68 -24.78 0.95
C SER A 283 36.18 -23.35 1.16
N SER A 284 35.04 -23.03 0.54
CA SER A 284 34.15 -21.85 0.68
C SER A 284 34.75 -20.51 1.16
N ARG A 285 34.70 -19.48 0.30
CA ARG A 285 35.01 -18.06 0.63
C ARG A 285 34.15 -17.47 1.76
N TYR A 286 33.06 -18.15 2.15
CA TYR A 286 32.06 -17.66 3.08
C TYR A 286 31.74 -18.71 4.15
N ARG A 287 31.44 -18.24 5.36
CA ARG A 287 30.86 -19.05 6.44
C ARG A 287 29.43 -18.56 6.74
N GLU A 288 28.57 -19.47 7.17
CA GLU A 288 27.25 -19.12 7.69
C GLU A 288 27.38 -18.17 8.90
N TRP A 289 26.45 -17.22 9.01
CA TRP A 289 26.47 -16.21 10.05
C TRP A 289 25.64 -16.66 11.25
N GLU A 290 26.26 -16.95 12.38
CA GLU A 290 25.56 -17.28 13.63
C GLU A 290 25.63 -16.06 14.58
N PRO A 291 24.65 -15.15 14.58
CA PRO A 291 24.67 -13.98 15.44
C PRO A 291 24.40 -14.35 16.90
N GLU A 292 25.27 -13.89 17.80
CA GLU A 292 25.01 -13.97 19.24
C GLU A 292 23.91 -12.99 19.65
N GLU A 293 23.06 -13.40 20.60
CA GLU A 293 21.96 -12.60 21.18
C GLU A 293 22.41 -11.17 21.58
N SER A 294 23.59 -11.03 22.20
CA SER A 294 24.14 -9.74 22.65
C SER A 294 24.52 -8.81 21.48
N THR A 295 24.76 -9.35 20.29
CA THR A 295 25.22 -8.57 19.14
C THR A 295 24.10 -8.10 18.23
N LEU A 296 22.87 -8.60 18.42
CA LEU A 296 21.74 -8.35 17.52
C LEU A 296 21.42 -6.85 17.35
N VAL A 297 21.38 -6.10 18.46
CA VAL A 297 21.14 -4.65 18.41
C VAL A 297 22.29 -3.92 17.73
N SER A 298 23.54 -4.34 17.96
CA SER A 298 24.71 -3.73 17.33
C SER A 298 24.70 -3.94 15.81
N TRP A 299 24.33 -5.12 15.34
CA TRP A 299 24.14 -5.43 13.93
C TRP A 299 22.97 -4.65 13.32
N ALA A 300 21.82 -4.60 13.99
CA ALA A 300 20.67 -3.81 13.55
C ALA A 300 21.02 -2.31 13.43
N VAL A 301 21.80 -1.77 14.37
CA VAL A 301 22.30 -0.38 14.32
C VAL A 301 23.28 -0.17 13.16
N ALA A 302 24.17 -1.13 12.89
CA ALA A 302 25.08 -1.04 11.74
C ALA A 302 24.30 -1.02 10.43
N MET A 303 23.27 -1.86 10.32
CA MET A 303 22.37 -1.89 9.17
C MET A 303 21.59 -0.58 9.04
N HIS A 304 21.01 -0.08 10.14
CA HIS A 304 20.32 1.21 10.21
C HIS A 304 21.19 2.36 9.69
N ARG A 305 22.43 2.47 10.19
CA ARG A 305 23.39 3.49 9.75
C ARG A 305 23.74 3.38 8.28
N THR A 306 23.82 2.15 7.77
CA THR A 306 24.08 1.90 6.35
C THR A 306 22.91 2.35 5.51
N LEU A 307 21.67 1.99 5.87
CA LEU A 307 20.45 2.44 5.18
C LEU A 307 20.35 3.97 5.16
N VAL A 308 20.54 4.64 6.30
CA VAL A 308 20.51 6.11 6.38
C VAL A 308 21.60 6.74 5.50
N ARG A 309 22.79 6.13 5.43
CA ARG A 309 23.88 6.61 4.58
C ARG A 309 23.56 6.46 3.09
N GLU A 310 23.01 5.31 2.68
CA GLU A 310 22.64 5.05 1.28
C GLU A 310 21.40 5.82 0.82
N TRP A 311 20.55 6.24 1.77
CA TRP A 311 19.45 7.16 1.50
C TRP A 311 19.95 8.57 1.18
N GLY A 312 20.94 9.05 1.95
CA GLY A 312 21.51 10.39 1.75
C GLY A 312 20.67 11.51 2.38
N TYR A 313 20.62 12.66 1.72
CA TYR A 313 19.91 13.84 2.23
C TYR A 313 18.39 13.64 2.17
N GLY A 314 17.67 13.97 3.24
CA GLY A 314 16.22 13.77 3.32
C GLY A 314 15.80 12.33 3.64
N ALA A 315 16.59 11.61 4.45
CA ALA A 315 16.20 10.29 4.94
C ALA A 315 14.85 10.34 5.68
N SER A 316 13.98 9.38 5.37
CA SER A 316 12.63 9.26 5.94
C SER A 316 12.64 9.44 7.47
N PRO A 317 11.73 10.26 8.04
CA PRO A 317 11.52 10.33 9.48
C PRO A 317 11.17 8.97 10.10
N MET A 318 10.48 8.10 9.35
CA MET A 318 10.13 6.75 9.78
C MET A 318 11.33 5.80 9.83
N LEU A 319 12.39 6.09 9.08
CA LEU A 319 13.67 5.36 9.19
C LEU A 319 14.57 5.98 10.28
N THR A 320 14.68 7.30 10.32
CA THR A 320 15.62 8.00 11.21
C THR A 320 15.12 8.15 12.64
N GLY A 321 13.80 8.05 12.84
CA GLY A 321 13.12 8.35 14.10
C GLY A 321 13.17 9.85 14.46
N LYS A 322 13.53 10.72 13.52
CA LYS A 322 13.63 12.18 13.72
C LYS A 322 12.52 12.88 12.94
N TYR A 323 11.52 13.33 13.67
CA TYR A 323 10.41 14.12 13.13
C TYR A 323 10.69 15.60 13.44
N GLU A 324 10.99 16.38 12.40
CA GLU A 324 11.18 17.83 12.56
C GLU A 324 9.82 18.50 12.76
N ARG A 325 9.66 19.26 13.86
CA ARG A 325 8.48 20.08 14.18
C ARG A 325 7.11 19.38 14.32
N ALA A 326 7.02 18.06 14.16
CA ALA A 326 5.78 17.32 14.38
C ALA A 326 5.41 17.22 15.87
N ASP A 327 4.15 17.54 16.18
CA ASP A 327 3.57 17.35 17.51
C ASP A 327 3.56 15.87 17.90
N ALA A 328 3.53 15.57 19.20
CA ALA A 328 3.58 14.19 19.68
C ALA A 328 2.41 13.32 19.17
N MET A 329 1.30 13.94 18.75
CA MET A 329 0.14 13.29 18.14
C MET A 329 0.31 12.98 16.64
N GLU A 330 1.20 13.67 15.92
CA GLU A 330 1.42 13.46 14.47
C GLU A 330 2.49 12.39 14.18
N ARG A 331 3.22 11.94 15.21
CA ARG A 331 4.23 10.90 15.04
C ARG A 331 3.55 9.55 15.00
N PRO A 332 3.85 8.65 14.05
CA PRO A 332 3.31 7.30 14.05
C PRO A 332 3.80 6.50 15.28
N ALA A 333 3.04 5.49 15.69
CA ALA A 333 3.40 4.60 16.80
C ALA A 333 4.62 3.74 16.47
N ASN A 334 4.78 3.42 15.18
CA ASN A 334 5.79 2.52 14.67
C ASN A 334 6.61 3.17 13.55
N ASN A 335 7.90 2.86 13.58
CA ASN A 335 8.91 3.23 12.60
C ASN A 335 9.39 1.95 11.90
N VAL A 336 10.24 2.10 10.90
CA VAL A 336 10.96 0.95 10.31
C VAL A 336 11.70 0.21 11.40
N ALA A 337 11.46 -1.10 11.50
CA ALA A 337 12.14 -1.98 12.45
C ALA A 337 13.13 -2.88 11.73
N ILE A 338 14.31 -3.08 12.33
CA ILE A 338 15.36 -3.92 11.80
C ILE A 338 15.57 -5.07 12.77
N GLN A 339 15.24 -6.27 12.33
CA GLN A 339 15.39 -7.50 13.09
C GLN A 339 16.30 -8.47 12.35
N ILE A 340 16.74 -9.52 13.04
CA ILE A 340 17.62 -10.55 12.47
C ILE A 340 16.89 -11.87 12.58
N LEU A 341 16.80 -12.57 11.45
CA LEU A 341 16.21 -13.91 11.39
C LEU A 341 17.35 -14.93 11.30
N THR A 342 17.27 -15.93 12.16
CA THR A 342 18.21 -17.04 12.22
C THR A 342 17.56 -18.33 11.70
N SER A 343 18.38 -19.32 11.34
CA SER A 343 17.93 -20.56 10.69
C SER A 343 17.09 -21.47 11.59
N ASP A 344 17.13 -21.27 12.91
CA ASP A 344 16.33 -21.98 13.92
C ASP A 344 14.90 -21.42 14.08
N MET A 345 14.58 -20.28 13.46
CA MET A 345 13.27 -19.65 13.60
C MET A 345 12.19 -20.34 12.73
N PRO A 346 10.93 -20.45 13.22
CA PRO A 346 9.84 -21.17 12.56
C PRO A 346 9.19 -20.39 11.40
N ILE A 347 9.99 -20.05 10.40
CA ILE A 347 9.56 -19.28 9.21
C ILE A 347 8.75 -20.16 8.26
N SER A 348 7.79 -19.55 7.57
CA SER A 348 6.94 -20.20 6.57
C SER A 348 7.78 -20.72 5.40
N SER A 349 7.58 -22.00 5.04
CA SER A 349 8.26 -22.64 3.91
C SER A 349 8.03 -21.97 2.57
N ASN A 350 6.96 -21.18 2.44
CA ASN A 350 6.59 -20.53 1.18
C ASN A 350 7.46 -19.32 0.83
N LEU A 351 8.28 -18.82 1.77
CA LEU A 351 9.07 -17.60 1.57
C LEU A 351 10.50 -17.85 1.04
N ASP A 352 10.96 -19.10 1.02
CA ASP A 352 12.27 -19.55 0.51
C ASP A 352 13.41 -18.54 0.77
N LEU A 353 13.63 -18.20 2.05
CA LEU A 353 14.61 -17.19 2.46
C LEU A 353 15.98 -17.85 2.70
N ASP A 354 17.04 -17.23 2.17
CA ASP A 354 18.44 -17.60 2.43
C ASP A 354 18.85 -17.12 3.84
N LEU A 355 18.38 -17.82 4.86
CA LEU A 355 18.72 -17.55 6.26
C LEU A 355 20.19 -17.90 6.52
N PRO A 356 20.87 -17.18 7.43
CA PRO A 356 20.40 -16.08 8.27
C PRO A 356 20.55 -14.69 7.63
N GLY A 357 19.77 -13.72 8.09
CA GLY A 357 19.76 -12.38 7.48
C GLY A 357 18.99 -11.31 8.23
N PHE A 358 18.95 -10.11 7.67
CA PHE A 358 18.26 -8.95 8.21
C PHE A 358 16.82 -8.89 7.67
N LEU A 359 15.85 -8.71 8.56
CA LEU A 359 14.46 -8.38 8.23
C LEU A 359 14.22 -6.89 8.50
N LEU A 360 13.93 -6.15 7.44
CA LEU A 360 13.46 -4.76 7.50
C LEU A 360 11.94 -4.79 7.48
N MET A 361 11.31 -4.33 8.56
CA MET A 361 9.86 -4.30 8.70
C MET A 361 9.37 -2.88 8.43
N ILE A 362 8.48 -2.72 7.45
CA ILE A 362 7.95 -1.44 6.99
C ILE A 362 6.63 -1.16 7.70
N PRO A 363 6.49 -0.02 8.41
CA PRO A 363 5.27 0.29 9.12
C PRO A 363 4.13 0.53 8.12
N ARG A 364 2.91 0.18 8.52
CA ARG A 364 1.71 0.26 7.65
C ARG A 364 1.52 1.65 7.04
N ASP A 365 1.83 2.69 7.79
CA ASP A 365 1.56 4.09 7.42
C ASP A 365 2.71 4.73 6.63
N MET A 366 3.73 3.96 6.23
CA MET A 366 4.83 4.50 5.44
C MET A 366 4.35 4.94 4.06
N PRO A 367 4.60 6.20 3.65
CA PRO A 367 4.25 6.67 2.33
C PRO A 367 4.90 5.80 1.27
N VAL A 368 4.14 5.56 0.23
CA VAL A 368 4.48 4.58 -0.78
C VAL A 368 5.73 5.02 -1.57
N GLU A 369 5.98 6.32 -1.68
CA GLU A 369 7.18 6.92 -2.28
C GLU A 369 8.44 6.58 -1.48
N GLU A 370 8.36 6.66 -0.14
CA GLU A 370 9.49 6.33 0.73
C GLU A 370 9.78 4.82 0.72
N MET A 371 8.74 4.00 0.64
CA MET A 371 8.89 2.54 0.52
C MET A 371 9.66 2.16 -0.76
N ASN A 372 9.40 2.84 -1.88
CA ASN A 372 10.14 2.60 -3.13
C ASN A 372 11.62 2.97 -2.99
N ILE A 373 11.94 4.09 -2.33
CA ILE A 373 13.33 4.49 -2.07
C ILE A 373 14.04 3.44 -1.19
N MET A 374 13.33 2.87 -0.21
CA MET A 374 13.86 1.79 0.62
C MET A 374 14.20 0.54 -0.20
N ALA A 375 13.31 0.13 -1.10
CA ALA A 375 13.55 -1.00 -1.99
C ALA A 375 14.81 -0.78 -2.86
N ASP A 376 14.91 0.39 -3.50
CA ASP A 376 16.07 0.80 -4.30
C ASP A 376 17.39 0.76 -3.49
N ILE A 377 17.34 1.14 -2.21
CA ILE A 377 18.50 1.06 -1.33
C ILE A 377 18.87 -0.39 -1.06
N CYS A 378 17.90 -1.25 -0.75
CA CYS A 378 18.12 -2.67 -0.46
C CYS A 378 18.80 -3.38 -1.63
N ASP A 379 18.39 -3.10 -2.87
CA ASP A 379 19.02 -3.65 -4.06
C ASP A 379 20.50 -3.21 -4.20
N ARG A 380 20.79 -1.94 -3.89
CA ARG A 380 22.17 -1.39 -3.90
C ARG A 380 23.07 -1.94 -2.79
N LEU A 381 22.50 -2.63 -1.79
CA LEU A 381 23.27 -3.24 -0.70
C LEU A 381 23.85 -4.60 -1.09
N GLN A 382 23.41 -5.22 -2.19
CA GLN A 382 23.94 -6.51 -2.64
C GLN A 382 25.47 -6.46 -2.82
N GLY A 383 26.17 -7.43 -2.23
CA GLY A 383 27.63 -7.56 -2.27
C GLY A 383 28.38 -6.57 -1.37
N ARG A 384 27.68 -5.71 -0.62
CA ARG A 384 28.34 -4.77 0.29
C ARG A 384 28.77 -5.43 1.58
N LYS A 385 29.90 -4.96 2.11
CA LYS A 385 30.42 -5.36 3.40
C LYS A 385 29.84 -4.50 4.52
N LEU A 386 29.29 -5.15 5.54
CA LEU A 386 28.76 -4.56 6.76
C LEU A 386 29.65 -4.89 7.96
N PHE A 387 29.93 -3.89 8.78
CA PHE A 387 30.71 -4.00 10.01
C PHE A 387 30.09 -3.15 11.11
N TYR A 388 29.99 -3.68 12.34
CA TYR A 388 29.55 -2.89 13.50
C TYR A 388 30.71 -2.44 14.39
N SER A 389 31.81 -3.21 14.48
CA SER A 389 33.01 -2.83 15.24
C SER A 389 34.30 -3.28 14.54
N LYS A 390 35.45 -2.71 14.95
CA LYS A 390 36.75 -3.10 14.38
C LYS A 390 37.18 -4.54 14.70
N ARG A 391 36.58 -5.15 15.72
CA ARG A 391 36.89 -6.52 16.18
C ARG A 391 35.80 -7.52 15.82
N SER A 392 34.71 -7.06 15.19
CA SER A 392 33.63 -7.94 14.76
C SER A 392 33.97 -8.60 13.43
N GLN A 393 33.28 -9.70 13.16
CA GLN A 393 33.29 -10.35 11.86
C GLN A 393 32.80 -9.37 10.77
N THR A 394 33.18 -9.62 9.52
CA THR A 394 32.71 -8.84 8.36
C THR A 394 31.59 -9.62 7.68
N LEU A 395 30.42 -9.00 7.54
CA LEU A 395 29.30 -9.60 6.82
C LEU A 395 29.27 -9.08 5.39
N GLU A 396 28.97 -9.94 4.44
CA GLU A 396 28.61 -9.57 3.07
C GLU A 396 27.10 -9.78 2.91
N LEU A 397 26.42 -8.73 2.44
CA LEU A 397 24.98 -8.73 2.20
C LEU A 397 24.67 -9.38 0.85
N GLY A 398 23.74 -10.32 0.81
CA GLY A 398 23.29 -10.95 -0.44
C GLY A 398 22.20 -10.15 -1.14
N ALA A 399 21.55 -10.79 -2.12
CA ALA A 399 20.45 -10.17 -2.87
C ALA A 399 19.22 -10.01 -1.95
N ALA A 400 18.63 -8.83 -1.92
CA ALA A 400 17.44 -8.58 -1.13
C ALA A 400 16.23 -9.30 -1.76
N ASN A 401 15.45 -10.01 -0.96
CA ASN A 401 14.14 -10.48 -1.39
C ASN A 401 13.17 -9.30 -1.29
N THR A 402 12.63 -8.88 -2.43
CA THR A 402 11.76 -7.72 -2.53
C THR A 402 10.35 -8.06 -2.08
N THR A 403 9.87 -7.34 -1.07
CA THR A 403 8.48 -7.35 -0.55
C THR A 403 7.99 -8.69 0.01
N ILE A 404 8.37 -8.98 1.25
CA ILE A 404 7.83 -10.07 2.07
C ILE A 404 6.53 -9.63 2.74
N ASP A 405 5.51 -10.48 2.65
CA ASP A 405 4.28 -10.34 3.45
C ASP A 405 4.55 -10.71 4.91
N LEU A 406 4.63 -9.70 5.77
CA LEU A 406 4.88 -9.88 7.20
C LEU A 406 3.69 -10.50 7.93
N ASN A 407 2.50 -10.52 7.33
CA ASN A 407 1.33 -11.17 7.92
C ASN A 407 1.39 -12.69 7.79
N ARG A 408 2.28 -13.20 6.92
CA ARG A 408 2.44 -14.62 6.61
C ARG A 408 3.87 -15.13 6.83
N LEU A 409 4.71 -14.38 7.57
CA LEU A 409 6.09 -14.76 7.83
C LEU A 409 6.19 -16.09 8.57
N TRP A 410 5.42 -16.26 9.64
CA TRP A 410 5.52 -17.45 10.46
C TRP A 410 4.75 -18.62 9.85
N ARG A 411 5.26 -19.84 10.10
CA ARG A 411 4.59 -21.08 9.70
C ARG A 411 3.15 -21.13 10.27
N PRO A 412 2.19 -21.76 9.58
CA PRO A 412 0.84 -21.97 10.12
C PRO A 412 0.87 -22.66 11.50
N VAL A 413 -0.16 -22.43 12.32
CA VAL A 413 -0.31 -23.10 13.62
C VAL A 413 -0.55 -24.59 13.38
N GLU A 414 0.19 -25.45 14.06
CA GLU A 414 0.01 -26.90 13.98
C GLU A 414 -1.38 -27.32 14.49
N GLU A 415 -1.97 -28.33 13.84
CA GLU A 415 -3.29 -28.83 14.22
C GLU A 415 -3.30 -29.36 15.66
N GLY A 416 -4.30 -28.96 16.45
CA GLY A 416 -4.38 -29.31 17.87
C GLY A 416 -3.49 -28.47 18.80
N CYS A 417 -2.71 -27.53 18.27
CA CYS A 417 -1.91 -26.57 19.05
C CYS A 417 -2.57 -25.20 19.16
N ALA A 418 -2.15 -24.43 20.17
CA ALA A 418 -2.43 -23.01 20.33
C ALA A 418 -1.10 -22.25 20.38
N ARG A 419 -1.05 -21.08 19.75
CA ARG A 419 0.18 -20.30 19.59
C ARG A 419 0.38 -19.32 20.73
N LEU A 420 1.55 -19.40 21.35
CA LEU A 420 2.06 -18.43 22.31
C LEU A 420 3.23 -17.66 21.71
N TRP A 421 3.56 -16.52 22.31
CA TRP A 421 4.60 -15.62 21.82
C TRP A 421 5.55 -15.24 22.94
N VAL A 422 6.84 -15.22 22.61
CA VAL A 422 7.92 -14.86 23.53
C VAL A 422 8.79 -13.78 22.87
N PRO A 423 9.09 -12.66 23.57
CA PRO A 423 9.99 -11.65 23.05
C PRO A 423 11.43 -12.18 23.01
N TYR A 424 12.05 -12.11 21.84
CA TYR A 424 13.41 -12.52 21.56
C TYR A 424 14.28 -11.32 21.13
N PRO A 425 15.53 -11.22 21.60
CA PRO A 425 16.05 -11.97 22.75
C PRO A 425 15.42 -11.56 24.09
N LEU A 426 15.12 -10.27 24.24
CA LEU A 426 14.48 -9.68 25.41
C LEU A 426 13.68 -8.45 24.95
N CYS A 427 12.59 -8.15 25.66
CA CYS A 427 11.90 -6.88 25.53
C CYS A 427 12.49 -5.87 26.53
N MET A 428 13.06 -4.76 26.06
CA MET A 428 13.61 -3.74 26.96
C MET A 428 12.52 -2.81 27.49
N ARG A 429 12.48 -2.64 28.82
CA ARG A 429 11.48 -1.80 29.50
C ARG A 429 11.58 -0.34 29.05
N GLU A 430 10.46 0.22 28.63
CA GLU A 430 10.41 1.59 28.09
C GLU A 430 10.50 2.70 29.16
N THR A 431 9.92 2.48 30.33
CA THR A 431 9.75 3.50 31.37
C THR A 431 10.37 3.07 32.70
N ARG A 432 10.57 4.03 33.60
CA ARG A 432 10.77 3.74 35.02
C ARG A 432 9.47 3.18 35.60
N ARG A 433 9.55 2.60 36.81
CA ARG A 433 8.33 2.25 37.57
C ARG A 433 7.52 3.52 37.84
N ILE A 434 6.26 3.52 37.41
CA ILE A 434 5.34 4.64 37.58
C ILE A 434 4.50 4.39 38.84
N PRO A 435 4.43 5.34 39.79
CA PRO A 435 3.56 5.19 40.94
C PRO A 435 2.09 5.13 40.50
N ASP A 436 1.28 4.31 41.16
CA ASP A 436 -0.17 4.30 40.92
C ASP A 436 -0.80 5.60 41.44
N PRO A 437 -1.55 6.36 40.64
CA PRO A 437 -2.26 7.56 41.10
C PRO A 437 -3.16 7.30 42.31
N ALA A 438 -3.74 6.10 42.42
CA ALA A 438 -4.57 5.70 43.55
C ALA A 438 -3.77 5.08 44.72
N GLY A 439 -2.49 4.74 44.51
CA GLY A 439 -1.62 4.10 45.51
C GLY A 439 -1.98 2.64 45.85
N ILE A 440 -2.84 1.99 45.08
CA ILE A 440 -3.37 0.65 45.35
C ILE A 440 -2.48 -0.42 44.69
N ARG A 441 -1.95 -0.12 43.51
CA ARG A 441 -1.24 -1.04 42.63
C ARG A 441 0.25 -0.75 42.58
N LYS A 442 1.05 -1.75 42.21
CA LYS A 442 2.51 -1.63 42.04
C LYS A 442 2.89 -1.87 40.60
N TRP A 443 3.75 -1.01 40.05
CA TRP A 443 4.28 -1.17 38.70
C TRP A 443 5.37 -2.26 38.65
N GLY A 444 5.02 -3.42 38.09
CA GLY A 444 5.87 -4.59 37.96
C GLY A 444 6.27 -4.90 36.51
N ALA A 445 6.69 -6.16 36.30
CA ALA A 445 7.03 -6.67 34.97
C ALA A 445 5.80 -6.74 34.06
N ARG A 446 4.66 -7.17 34.62
CA ARG A 446 3.39 -7.33 33.91
C ARG A 446 2.87 -6.00 33.36
N GLU A 447 2.86 -4.95 34.19
CA GLU A 447 2.47 -3.59 33.78
C GLU A 447 3.45 -3.01 32.75
N SER A 448 4.75 -3.31 32.90
CA SER A 448 5.77 -2.87 31.94
C SER A 448 5.63 -3.54 30.56
N ILE A 449 5.27 -4.82 30.52
CA ILE A 449 4.94 -5.53 29.27
C ILE A 449 3.66 -4.98 28.67
N ALA A 450 2.62 -4.79 29.48
CA ALA A 450 1.36 -4.20 29.02
C ALA A 450 1.58 -2.82 28.39
N LEU A 451 2.36 -1.93 29.03
CA LEU A 451 2.67 -0.62 28.47
C LEU A 451 3.44 -0.73 27.14
N THR A 452 4.40 -1.65 27.08
CA THR A 452 5.17 -1.87 25.86
C THR A 452 4.28 -2.30 24.69
N ILE A 453 3.38 -3.26 24.93
CA ILE A 453 2.37 -3.69 23.97
C ILE A 453 1.52 -2.46 23.61
N ALA A 454 1.08 -1.68 24.60
CA ALA A 454 0.25 -0.52 24.36
C ALA A 454 0.91 0.54 23.45
N HIS A 455 2.24 0.70 23.52
CA HIS A 455 2.97 1.62 22.65
C HIS A 455 3.01 1.19 21.18
N VAL A 456 2.98 -0.11 20.88
CA VAL A 456 2.93 -0.62 19.50
C VAL A 456 1.59 -0.27 18.85
N TRP A 457 0.50 -0.36 19.61
CA TRP A 457 -0.85 -0.05 19.13
C TRP A 457 -1.37 1.31 19.60
N ARG A 458 -0.46 2.24 19.96
CA ARG A 458 -0.81 3.54 20.55
C ARG A 458 -1.84 4.30 19.71
N ASP A 459 -1.68 4.28 18.40
CA ASP A 459 -2.56 5.04 17.48
C ASP A 459 -3.98 4.45 17.46
N TYR A 460 -4.10 3.12 17.59
CA TYR A 460 -5.41 2.45 17.73
C TYR A 460 -6.11 2.82 19.05
N PHE A 461 -5.35 3.01 20.14
CA PHE A 461 -5.91 3.36 21.45
C PHE A 461 -6.30 4.82 21.56
N ASN A 462 -5.57 5.70 20.88
CA ASN A 462 -5.89 7.12 20.86
C ASN A 462 -7.12 7.41 19.99
N GLN A 463 -7.34 6.67 18.89
CA GLN A 463 -8.51 6.81 18.03
C GLN A 463 -9.83 6.33 18.66
N SER A 464 -9.79 5.35 19.58
CA SER A 464 -11.00 4.86 20.27
C SER A 464 -11.53 5.80 21.35
N ASN A 465 -10.80 6.87 21.68
CA ASN A 465 -11.19 7.82 22.71
C ASN A 465 -11.70 9.11 22.04
N ASP A 466 -12.98 9.12 21.64
CA ASP A 466 -13.74 10.34 21.31
C ASP A 466 -13.90 11.29 22.52
N ASP A 467 -13.40 10.91 23.70
CA ASP A 467 -13.34 11.74 24.90
C ASP A 467 -12.21 12.79 24.84
N ALA A 468 -12.12 13.52 23.72
CA ALA A 468 -11.35 14.76 23.58
C ALA A 468 -11.94 15.93 24.40
N VAL A 469 -12.57 15.65 25.54
CA VAL A 469 -13.19 16.64 26.44
C VAL A 469 -12.39 16.82 27.74
N ASN A 470 -11.43 15.97 28.07
CA ASN A 470 -10.66 16.12 29.32
C ASN A 470 -9.20 16.52 29.05
N GLY A 471 -8.91 17.79 29.39
CA GLY A 471 -7.63 18.45 29.17
C GLY A 471 -6.40 17.75 29.76
N ASN A 472 -5.23 18.09 29.21
CA ASN A 472 -3.85 17.71 29.62
C ASN A 472 -3.78 16.73 30.80
N LEU A 473 -4.11 15.46 30.53
CA LEU A 473 -3.88 14.40 31.50
C LEU A 473 -2.36 14.26 31.71
N ASP A 474 -1.96 14.08 32.97
CA ASP A 474 -0.56 13.80 33.27
C ASP A 474 -0.11 12.50 32.56
N ARG A 475 1.13 12.51 32.05
CA ARG A 475 1.71 11.44 31.23
C ARG A 475 1.73 10.10 31.97
N GLU A 476 1.94 10.13 33.29
CA GLU A 476 1.92 8.93 34.13
C GLU A 476 0.52 8.32 34.23
N THR A 477 -0.53 9.15 34.25
CA THR A 477 -1.93 8.69 34.24
C THR A 477 -2.30 8.06 32.89
N GLN A 478 -1.78 8.62 31.78
CA GLN A 478 -1.96 8.03 30.45
C GLN A 478 -1.36 6.62 30.35
N TYR A 479 -0.19 6.40 30.96
CA TYR A 479 0.44 5.07 31.01
C TYR A 479 -0.39 4.04 31.76
N TRP A 480 -0.97 4.41 32.91
CA TRP A 480 -1.86 3.50 33.62
C TRP A 480 -3.13 3.17 32.84
N ARG A 481 -3.73 4.14 32.12
CA ARG A 481 -4.89 3.88 31.25
C ARG A 481 -4.56 2.88 30.13
N GLN A 482 -3.40 3.03 29.51
CA GLN A 482 -2.91 2.10 28.48
C GLN A 482 -2.72 0.68 29.03
N VAL A 483 -2.16 0.57 30.24
CA VAL A 483 -2.01 -0.72 30.93
C VAL A 483 -3.37 -1.35 31.26
N ASP A 484 -4.30 -0.56 31.79
CA ASP A 484 -5.64 -1.02 32.17
C ASP A 484 -6.43 -1.54 30.98
N TRP A 485 -6.29 -0.89 29.81
CA TRP A 485 -6.90 -1.36 28.57
C TRP A 485 -6.38 -2.74 28.14
N ILE A 486 -5.06 -2.98 28.23
CA ILE A 486 -4.46 -4.27 27.88
C ILE A 486 -4.92 -5.38 28.83
N PHE A 487 -5.18 -5.07 30.09
CA PHE A 487 -5.76 -6.02 31.02
C PHE A 487 -7.27 -6.20 30.90
N GLY A 488 -7.95 -5.34 30.12
CA GLY A 488 -9.38 -5.41 29.89
C GLY A 488 -9.82 -6.68 29.15
N GLU A 489 -11.07 -7.09 29.37
CA GLU A 489 -11.65 -8.28 28.74
C GLU A 489 -11.71 -8.18 27.22
N HIS A 490 -11.80 -6.97 26.66
CA HIS A 490 -11.82 -6.74 25.22
C HIS A 490 -10.43 -6.62 24.58
N SER A 491 -9.35 -6.77 25.35
CA SER A 491 -8.00 -6.71 24.79
C SER A 491 -7.73 -7.89 23.85
N PRO A 492 -7.15 -7.66 22.65
CA PRO A 492 -6.74 -8.70 21.72
C PRO A 492 -5.54 -9.51 22.24
N VAL A 493 -4.89 -9.06 23.31
CA VAL A 493 -3.68 -9.68 23.88
C VAL A 493 -3.96 -10.18 25.28
N ARG A 494 -3.43 -11.36 25.59
CA ARG A 494 -3.36 -11.90 26.96
C ARG A 494 -1.92 -12.08 27.38
N ILE A 495 -1.59 -11.54 28.54
CA ILE A 495 -0.29 -11.73 29.21
C ILE A 495 -0.47 -12.86 30.22
N HIS A 496 0.12 -14.01 29.94
CA HIS A 496 0.06 -15.19 30.82
C HIS A 496 1.14 -15.12 31.89
N ASP A 497 2.36 -14.76 31.51
CA ASP A 497 3.50 -14.60 32.42
C ASP A 497 4.37 -13.40 32.01
N ALA A 498 5.05 -12.78 32.99
CA ALA A 498 5.94 -11.65 32.77
C ALA A 498 7.02 -11.56 33.86
N ASN A 499 8.29 -11.58 33.46
CA ASN A 499 9.44 -11.61 34.36
C ASN A 499 10.47 -10.55 34.01
N MET A 500 11.11 -9.97 35.03
CA MET A 500 12.31 -9.15 34.84
C MET A 500 13.51 -10.06 34.61
N VAL A 501 14.29 -9.76 33.57
CA VAL A 501 15.46 -10.52 33.19
C VAL A 501 16.69 -9.61 33.18
N THR A 502 17.77 -10.10 33.76
CA THR A 502 19.07 -9.42 33.80
C THR A 502 20.13 -10.26 33.08
N ARG A 503 20.99 -9.58 32.32
CA ARG A 503 22.17 -10.12 31.66
C ARG A 503 23.40 -9.36 32.15
N THR A 504 24.59 -9.92 31.91
CA THR A 504 25.86 -9.32 32.33
C THR A 504 26.07 -7.93 31.72
N HIS A 505 25.73 -7.76 30.43
CA HIS A 505 25.89 -6.51 29.69
C HIS A 505 24.55 -6.02 29.12
N MET A 506 23.70 -5.47 29.98
CA MET A 506 22.38 -4.97 29.56
C MET A 506 22.43 -3.85 28.49
N ASN A 507 23.55 -3.14 28.37
CA ASN A 507 23.74 -2.10 27.36
C ASN A 507 23.72 -2.66 25.94
N ASP A 508 24.06 -3.94 25.77
CA ASP A 508 24.14 -4.58 24.45
C ASP A 508 22.75 -4.77 23.81
N TYR A 509 21.68 -4.62 24.60
CA TYR A 509 20.29 -4.82 24.19
C TYR A 509 19.52 -3.52 23.91
N VAL A 510 20.18 -2.35 24.00
CA VAL A 510 19.53 -1.06 23.78
C VAL A 510 20.45 -0.10 23.02
N HIS A 511 19.94 0.49 21.93
CA HIS A 511 20.68 1.48 21.16
C HIS A 511 20.77 2.87 21.86
N LYS A 512 19.67 3.34 22.48
CA LYS A 512 19.58 4.64 23.16
C LYS A 512 18.84 4.52 24.47
N THR A 513 19.40 5.09 25.54
CA THR A 513 18.79 5.13 26.87
C THR A 513 18.48 6.55 27.30
N GLN A 514 17.38 6.73 28.04
CA GLN A 514 17.13 7.98 28.74
C GLN A 514 17.99 8.03 30.01
N ARG A 515 18.63 9.18 30.26
CA ARG A 515 19.42 9.37 31.49
C ARG A 515 18.53 9.17 32.72
N GLY A 516 18.95 8.31 33.64
CA GLY A 516 18.24 8.02 34.89
C GLY A 516 17.33 6.79 34.87
N ASN A 517 17.08 6.17 33.71
CA ASN A 517 16.33 4.90 33.64
C ASN A 517 17.27 3.70 33.80
N LEU A 518 16.96 2.81 34.75
CA LEU A 518 17.63 1.52 34.88
C LEU A 518 17.23 0.62 33.71
N LEU A 519 18.23 0.08 33.01
CA LEU A 519 18.05 -0.94 31.99
C LEU A 519 17.57 -2.23 32.63
N VAL A 520 16.37 -2.64 32.25
CA VAL A 520 15.76 -3.89 32.71
C VAL A 520 15.18 -4.59 31.49
N GLY A 521 15.65 -5.82 31.26
CA GLY A 521 15.04 -6.71 30.27
C GLY A 521 13.77 -7.32 30.84
N LEU A 522 12.83 -7.60 29.96
CA LEU A 522 11.57 -8.26 30.27
C LEU A 522 11.43 -9.46 29.36
N SER A 523 11.01 -10.58 29.95
CA SER A 523 10.49 -11.74 29.23
C SER A 523 9.02 -11.87 29.55
N ALA A 524 8.24 -12.37 28.60
CA ALA A 524 6.81 -12.54 28.74
C ALA A 524 6.33 -13.72 27.91
N LEU A 525 5.19 -14.26 28.31
CA LEU A 525 4.46 -15.25 27.53
C LEU A 525 3.09 -14.68 27.19
N LEU A 526 2.86 -14.48 25.89
CA LEU A 526 1.71 -13.76 25.36
C LEU A 526 0.86 -14.68 24.48
N SER A 527 -0.43 -14.41 24.38
CA SER A 527 -1.29 -14.96 23.32
C SER A 527 -2.14 -13.86 22.71
N PHE A 528 -2.43 -13.97 21.42
CA PHE A 528 -3.33 -13.08 20.71
C PHE A 528 -4.63 -13.81 20.38
N ASP A 529 -5.74 -13.08 20.38
CA ASP A 529 -7.02 -13.61 19.94
C ASP A 529 -7.00 -13.89 18.43
N ALA A 530 -7.37 -15.11 18.05
CA ALA A 530 -7.36 -15.59 16.68
C ALA A 530 -8.20 -14.74 15.73
N ARG A 531 -9.23 -14.05 16.24
CA ARG A 531 -10.10 -13.17 15.45
C ARG A 531 -9.37 -12.01 14.78
N TYR A 532 -8.18 -11.65 15.25
CA TYR A 532 -7.41 -10.54 14.69
C TYR A 532 -6.35 -10.95 13.65
N GLY A 533 -6.24 -12.26 13.34
CA GLY A 533 -5.34 -12.73 12.27
C GLY A 533 -3.84 -12.45 12.52
N LEU A 534 -3.43 -12.38 13.79
CA LEU A 534 -2.04 -12.11 14.19
C LEU A 534 -1.21 -13.38 14.38
N ASP A 535 -1.79 -14.56 14.17
CA ASP A 535 -1.17 -15.86 14.40
C ASP A 535 0.09 -16.10 13.55
N ARG A 536 0.14 -15.52 12.34
CA ARG A 536 1.27 -15.63 11.41
C ARG A 536 2.03 -14.33 11.18
N SER A 537 1.59 -13.26 11.86
CA SER A 537 2.13 -11.92 11.69
C SER A 537 3.42 -11.70 12.48
N VAL A 538 4.36 -10.96 11.91
CA VAL A 538 5.57 -10.52 12.63
C VAL A 538 5.23 -9.34 13.54
N LEU A 539 5.58 -9.47 14.81
CA LEU A 539 5.32 -8.45 15.81
C LEU A 539 6.59 -8.19 16.62
N VAL A 540 6.78 -6.95 17.02
CA VAL A 540 7.93 -6.55 17.84
C VAL A 540 7.46 -5.60 18.94
N ILE A 541 7.89 -5.85 20.16
CA ILE A 541 7.55 -5.06 21.35
C ILE A 541 8.82 -4.60 22.05
N GLY A 542 8.81 -3.42 22.65
CA GLY A 542 9.90 -2.96 23.52
C GLY A 542 10.47 -1.63 23.09
N GLN A 543 11.32 -1.07 23.94
CA GLN A 543 12.12 0.10 23.59
C GLN A 543 13.07 -0.18 22.41
N SER A 544 13.57 -1.42 22.33
CA SER A 544 14.46 -1.91 21.27
C SER A 544 13.70 -2.47 20.06
N ARG A 545 12.37 -2.32 19.97
CA ARG A 545 11.56 -2.90 18.89
C ARG A 545 11.97 -2.50 17.48
N HIS A 546 12.58 -1.32 17.34
CA HIS A 546 13.06 -0.86 16.03
C HIS A 546 14.46 -1.39 15.66
N LEU A 547 15.22 -1.90 16.63
CA LEU A 547 16.63 -2.26 16.45
C LEU A 547 16.99 -3.51 17.24
N GLY A 548 16.77 -4.68 16.63
CA GLY A 548 17.35 -5.96 17.04
C GLY A 548 16.87 -6.53 18.38
N GLY A 549 15.79 -6.00 18.96
CA GLY A 549 15.25 -6.47 20.23
C GLY A 549 13.73 -6.62 20.22
N GLY A 550 13.24 -7.58 20.99
CA GLY A 550 11.82 -7.75 21.32
C GLY A 550 10.95 -8.34 20.21
N LEU A 551 11.55 -9.04 19.24
CA LEU A 551 10.85 -9.77 18.19
C LEU A 551 10.02 -10.89 18.83
N LEU A 552 8.71 -10.92 18.59
CA LEU A 552 7.87 -11.98 19.12
C LEU A 552 8.06 -13.24 18.27
N ILE A 553 8.64 -14.28 18.88
CA ILE A 553 8.83 -15.59 18.26
C ILE A 553 7.65 -16.48 18.66
N PRO A 554 7.00 -17.17 17.69
CA PRO A 554 5.87 -18.04 17.98
C PRO A 554 6.34 -19.39 18.55
N MET A 555 5.57 -19.89 19.51
CA MET A 555 5.72 -21.22 20.11
C MET A 555 4.37 -21.92 20.10
N ASP A 556 4.26 -23.02 19.36
CA ASP A 556 3.04 -23.81 19.27
C ASP A 556 2.99 -24.80 20.45
N VAL A 557 1.91 -24.75 21.23
CA VAL A 557 1.72 -25.57 22.42
C VAL A 557 0.46 -26.42 22.26
N PRO A 558 0.49 -27.74 22.53
CA PRO A 558 -0.70 -28.58 22.50
C PRO A 558 -1.84 -28.03 23.38
N LYS A 559 -3.06 -27.95 22.83
CA LYS A 559 -4.24 -27.41 23.54
C LYS A 559 -4.55 -28.14 24.86
N GLN A 560 -4.15 -29.41 24.98
CA GLN A 560 -4.31 -30.21 26.20
C GLN A 560 -3.56 -29.63 27.42
N LEU A 561 -2.51 -28.84 27.16
CA LEU A 561 -1.73 -28.19 28.21
C LEU A 561 -2.33 -26.86 28.67
N PHE A 562 -3.45 -26.43 28.10
CA PHE A 562 -4.21 -25.27 28.55
C PHE A 562 -5.33 -25.71 29.49
N ASP A 563 -5.67 -24.85 30.45
CA ASP A 563 -6.86 -24.99 31.29
C ASP A 563 -8.13 -24.50 30.57
N ASP A 564 -9.28 -24.67 31.22
CA ASP A 564 -10.59 -24.29 30.68
C ASP A 564 -10.72 -22.76 30.47
N THR A 565 -9.81 -21.96 31.04
CA THR A 565 -9.74 -20.51 30.88
C THR A 565 -8.79 -20.07 29.76
N GLY A 566 -8.16 -21.03 29.07
CA GLY A 566 -7.19 -20.77 28.01
C GLY A 566 -5.81 -20.34 28.52
N LYS A 567 -5.48 -20.61 29.80
CA LYS A 567 -4.15 -20.38 30.36
C LYS A 567 -3.31 -21.66 30.35
N PRO A 568 -2.00 -21.58 30.13
CA PRO A 568 -1.12 -22.74 30.25
C PRO A 568 -1.09 -23.32 31.66
N LYS A 569 -1.37 -24.62 31.81
CA LYS A 569 -1.49 -25.33 33.11
C LYS A 569 -0.23 -25.29 34.00
N TRP A 570 0.93 -25.02 33.42
CA TRP A 570 2.21 -24.96 34.14
C TRP A 570 2.51 -23.57 34.72
N ILE A 571 1.73 -22.55 34.36
CA ILE A 571 1.80 -21.20 34.93
C ILE A 571 0.78 -21.16 36.05
N ARG A 572 1.26 -21.36 37.28
CA ARG A 572 0.43 -21.35 38.49
C ARG A 572 0.57 -20.05 39.25
#